data_AF-A0A8H5Y7B2-F1
#
_entry.id   AF-A0A8H5Y7B2-F1
#
_cell.length_a   1.000
_cell.length_b   1.000
_cell.length_c   1.000
_cell.angle_alpha   90.00
_cell.angle_beta   90.00
_cell.angle_gamma   90.00
#
_symmetry.space_group_name_H-M   'P 1'
#
loop_
_entity.id
_entity.type
_entity.pdbx_description
1 polymer ?
#
loop_
_entity_poly.entity_id
_entity_poly.type
_entity_poly.pdbx_seq_one_letter_code
_entity_poly.pdbx_strand_id
1 'polypeptide(L)'
;MISTFARLNSQASTAAALPLLQLDNWDPDDTYDESPPTCVHYSIEWKLQLRKGRLSKLTNDTEQDRVLAPGAFWDTTLKNKVNKLLRQKTPRGKNYVPEETIVIVSVNDRGERDLTKRFDEFNIDWRMAEEQLCRWSNLFRAGKKLRIDISFICKEEHQGSRVVQLQAGRGSATARQLAQRDQLLETQEAAGQPRVWKDVYDLMRCNGNLCPGSYCYVDEQRKHMGLNTNILTKMVEYAEQGNELRTHRDVPPYILDMIYEKERLDGERRTKRKAPSSESDRPIKIVNVLPSPYSHSTTEGCTPPSSNFGTVSPSVVDLADLVIPKPIDRAVEDYTEWLCDQVEDERWKAGFRSAGSITKADCLDLRHVYQDRDIGYYVNQGVKAGIARSFVQDIKMWADSL
;
A
#
# COMPACT_ATOMS: atom_id res chain seq x y z
N MET A 1 50.13 -1.67 -64.70
CA MET A 1 49.09 -2.03 -65.70
C MET A 1 48.20 -3.10 -65.07
N ILE A 2 46.87 -2.96 -65.21
CA ILE A 2 45.90 -4.00 -65.60
C ILE A 2 46.01 -5.33 -64.79
N SER A 3 45.14 -5.64 -63.81
CA SER A 3 43.73 -6.12 -63.97
C SER A 3 43.67 -7.51 -64.66
N THR A 4 42.81 -8.48 -64.33
CA THR A 4 41.39 -8.43 -63.90
C THR A 4 40.96 -9.80 -63.32
N PHE A 5 40.14 -9.80 -62.26
CA PHE A 5 39.10 -10.76 -61.83
C PHE A 5 39.06 -12.23 -62.34
N ALA A 6 38.77 -13.15 -61.40
CA ALA A 6 37.50 -13.90 -61.33
C ALA A 6 37.48 -14.80 -60.07
N ARG A 7 36.38 -15.17 -59.42
CA ARG A 7 35.06 -14.58 -59.13
C ARG A 7 34.35 -15.66 -58.29
N LEU A 8 33.65 -15.26 -57.22
CA LEU A 8 32.51 -15.99 -56.60
C LEU A 8 32.71 -17.46 -56.18
N ASN A 9 32.59 -17.71 -54.87
CA ASN A 9 31.64 -18.73 -54.44
C ASN A 9 30.72 -18.16 -53.35
N SER A 10 29.55 -17.70 -53.78
CA SER A 10 28.47 -17.24 -52.93
C SER A 10 27.75 -18.45 -52.32
N GLN A 11 28.29 -19.01 -51.23
CA GLN A 11 27.48 -19.88 -50.39
C GLN A 11 26.55 -19.02 -49.54
N ALA A 12 25.24 -19.17 -49.79
CA ALA A 12 24.20 -18.54 -49.02
C ALA A 12 24.31 -18.98 -47.55
N SER A 13 24.85 -18.10 -46.71
CA SER A 13 24.88 -18.32 -45.27
C SER A 13 23.43 -18.35 -44.77
N THR A 14 22.96 -19.54 -44.39
CA THR A 14 21.76 -19.71 -43.57
C THR A 14 21.82 -18.68 -42.44
N ALA A 15 20.83 -17.79 -42.35
CA ALA A 15 20.91 -16.57 -41.55
C ALA A 15 20.97 -16.88 -40.04
N ALA A 16 22.17 -17.19 -39.54
CA ALA A 16 22.44 -17.49 -38.15
C ALA A 16 21.91 -16.37 -37.25
N ALA A 17 21.35 -16.72 -36.09
CA ALA A 17 20.91 -15.74 -35.11
C ALA A 17 22.07 -14.80 -34.76
N LEU A 18 21.80 -13.49 -34.67
CA LEU A 18 22.83 -12.56 -34.19
C LEU A 18 23.07 -12.82 -32.70
N PRO A 19 24.33 -12.93 -32.27
CA PRO A 19 24.67 -13.05 -30.86
C PRO A 19 24.52 -11.70 -30.13
N LEU A 20 24.46 -11.78 -28.81
CA LEU A 20 24.85 -10.69 -27.91
C LEU A 20 26.33 -10.86 -27.57
N LEU A 21 27.06 -9.77 -27.42
CA LEU A 21 28.47 -9.83 -27.05
C LEU A 21 28.62 -10.23 -25.58
N GLN A 22 29.52 -11.17 -25.31
CA GLN A 22 29.92 -11.50 -23.93
C GLN A 22 31.07 -10.59 -23.51
N LEU A 23 31.32 -10.48 -22.20
CA LEU A 23 32.30 -9.54 -21.65
C LEU A 23 33.70 -9.69 -22.26
N ASP A 24 34.12 -10.93 -22.54
CA ASP A 24 35.44 -11.24 -23.13
C ASP A 24 35.58 -10.79 -24.61
N ASN A 25 34.46 -10.54 -25.28
CA ASN A 25 34.37 -10.18 -26.71
C ASN A 25 33.84 -8.76 -26.94
N TRP A 26 33.74 -7.94 -25.87
CA TRP A 26 33.18 -6.59 -25.92
C TRP A 26 34.22 -5.55 -25.53
N ASP A 27 34.44 -4.60 -26.42
CA ASP A 27 35.26 -3.41 -26.20
C ASP A 27 34.34 -2.20 -25.92
N PRO A 28 34.52 -1.47 -24.81
CA PRO A 28 33.73 -0.28 -24.50
C PRO A 28 33.98 0.92 -25.44
N ASP A 29 35.10 0.94 -26.17
CA ASP A 29 35.50 2.04 -27.05
C ASP A 29 35.14 1.79 -28.54
N ASP A 30 34.56 0.62 -28.88
CA ASP A 30 34.12 0.23 -30.22
C ASP A 30 32.60 0.50 -30.45
N THR A 31 32.18 0.70 -31.70
CA THR A 31 30.83 1.17 -32.06
C THR A 31 29.87 0.08 -32.53
N TYR A 32 30.38 -1.06 -33.02
CA TYR A 32 29.59 -2.24 -33.45
C TYR A 32 28.45 -1.98 -34.45
N ASP A 33 28.47 -0.84 -35.15
CA ASP A 33 27.38 -0.35 -36.01
C ASP A 33 27.50 -0.84 -37.47
N GLU A 34 28.06 -2.03 -37.69
CA GLU A 34 28.35 -2.52 -39.04
C GLU A 34 27.09 -2.87 -39.85
N SER A 35 27.22 -2.83 -41.18
CA SER A 35 26.15 -3.20 -42.10
C SER A 35 26.65 -4.27 -43.09
N PRO A 36 26.14 -5.51 -43.06
CA PRO A 36 25.09 -6.02 -42.17
C PRO A 36 25.57 -6.15 -40.70
N PRO A 37 24.65 -6.03 -39.71
CA PRO A 37 25.01 -6.09 -38.29
C PRO A 37 25.61 -7.45 -37.90
N THR A 38 26.64 -7.42 -37.06
CA THR A 38 27.34 -8.59 -36.54
C THR A 38 26.74 -9.13 -35.24
N CYS A 39 26.12 -8.25 -34.43
CA CYS A 39 25.50 -8.56 -33.14
C CYS A 39 24.11 -7.90 -32.97
N VAL A 40 23.43 -8.18 -31.86
CA VAL A 40 22.11 -7.59 -31.51
C VAL A 40 22.27 -6.29 -30.73
N HIS A 41 21.61 -5.22 -31.19
CA HIS A 41 21.49 -3.98 -30.42
C HIS A 41 20.13 -3.90 -29.72
N TYR A 42 20.12 -3.46 -28.46
CA TYR A 42 18.91 -3.25 -27.68
C TYR A 42 19.03 -2.01 -26.79
N SER A 43 17.91 -1.59 -26.20
CA SER A 43 17.86 -0.47 -25.25
C SER A 43 17.36 -0.95 -23.88
N ILE A 44 17.83 -0.35 -22.80
CA ILE A 44 17.32 -0.60 -21.44
C ILE A 44 16.68 0.68 -20.92
N GLU A 45 15.38 0.66 -20.62
CA GLU A 45 14.74 1.68 -19.79
C GLU A 45 14.59 1.12 -18.38
N TRP A 46 15.08 1.81 -17.36
CA TRP A 46 15.04 1.29 -15.99
C TRP A 46 14.56 2.31 -14.95
N LYS A 47 13.78 1.79 -14.00
CA LYS A 47 13.05 2.53 -12.98
C LYS A 47 13.47 2.03 -11.61
N LEU A 48 13.90 2.93 -10.74
CA LEU A 48 14.12 2.63 -9.31
C LEU A 48 12.97 3.22 -8.51
N GLN A 49 12.34 2.40 -7.68
CA GLN A 49 11.07 2.72 -7.01
C GLN A 49 11.10 2.30 -5.54
N LEU A 50 10.42 3.06 -4.68
CA LEU A 50 10.17 2.68 -3.29
C LEU A 50 8.72 2.21 -3.13
N ARG A 51 8.52 1.03 -2.54
CA ARG A 51 7.19 0.43 -2.36
C ARG A 51 6.23 1.28 -1.53
N LYS A 52 6.78 2.13 -0.65
CA LYS A 52 6.04 3.07 0.21
C LYS A 52 6.81 4.38 0.35
N GLY A 53 6.10 5.51 0.38
CA GLY A 53 6.66 6.84 0.64
C GLY A 53 6.30 7.88 -0.41
N ARG A 54 6.68 9.14 -0.17
CA ARG A 54 6.46 10.28 -1.09
C ARG A 54 7.34 10.23 -2.34
N LEU A 55 8.38 9.38 -2.32
CA LEU A 55 9.36 9.13 -3.37
C LEU A 55 9.12 7.74 -4.01
N SER A 56 7.91 7.49 -4.52
CA SER A 56 7.54 6.20 -5.14
C SER A 56 8.37 5.87 -6.38
N LYS A 57 8.94 6.88 -7.05
CA LYS A 57 9.89 6.75 -8.15
C LYS A 57 11.13 7.59 -7.85
N LEU A 58 12.27 6.93 -7.65
CA LEU A 58 13.56 7.58 -7.43
C LEU A 58 14.23 7.97 -8.75
N THR A 59 14.07 7.20 -9.83
CA THR A 59 14.71 7.50 -11.12
C THR A 59 13.94 6.92 -12.33
N ASN A 60 14.25 7.44 -13.53
CA ASN A 60 13.85 6.89 -14.81
C ASN A 60 14.98 7.16 -15.81
N ASP A 61 15.77 6.15 -16.08
CA ASP A 61 17.01 6.31 -16.82
C ASP A 61 16.97 5.38 -18.04
N THR A 62 17.65 5.75 -19.13
CA THR A 62 17.67 4.95 -20.35
C THR A 62 19.10 4.77 -20.85
N GLU A 63 19.49 3.51 -21.03
CA GLU A 63 20.74 3.09 -21.64
C GLU A 63 20.40 2.66 -23.07
N GLN A 64 20.76 3.49 -24.05
CA GLN A 64 20.51 3.17 -25.46
C GLN A 64 21.67 2.37 -26.05
N ASP A 65 21.38 1.68 -27.16
CA ASP A 65 22.35 1.07 -28.07
C ASP A 65 23.39 0.19 -27.37
N ARG A 66 22.89 -0.88 -26.73
CA ARG A 66 23.69 -1.87 -26.01
C ARG A 66 23.80 -3.16 -26.82
N VAL A 67 25.03 -3.66 -26.91
CA VAL A 67 25.41 -4.90 -27.60
C VAL A 67 25.94 -5.98 -26.65
N LEU A 68 26.48 -5.57 -25.50
CA LEU A 68 26.87 -6.44 -24.40
C LEU A 68 25.65 -7.16 -23.83
N ALA A 69 25.78 -8.46 -23.53
CA ALA A 69 24.72 -9.28 -22.97
C ALA A 69 24.14 -8.67 -21.67
N PRO A 70 22.81 -8.64 -21.49
CA PRO A 70 22.14 -8.10 -20.30
C PRO A 70 22.73 -8.52 -18.96
N GLY A 71 23.14 -9.79 -18.78
CA GLY A 71 23.79 -10.25 -17.55
C GLY A 71 25.17 -9.62 -17.33
N ALA A 72 26.00 -9.59 -18.37
CA ALA A 72 27.31 -8.93 -18.31
C ALA A 72 27.19 -7.41 -18.10
N PHE A 73 26.22 -6.75 -18.73
CA PHE A 73 25.94 -5.33 -18.50
C PHE A 73 25.40 -5.05 -17.09
N TRP A 74 24.62 -5.98 -16.54
CA TRP A 74 24.12 -5.90 -15.17
C TRP A 74 25.27 -5.91 -14.17
N ASP A 75 26.12 -6.94 -14.19
CA ASP A 75 27.15 -7.12 -13.17
C ASP A 75 28.30 -6.10 -13.29
N THR A 76 28.66 -5.67 -14.49
CA THR A 76 29.69 -4.62 -14.69
C THR A 76 29.18 -3.23 -14.31
N THR A 77 28.00 -2.85 -14.82
CA THR A 77 27.60 -1.44 -14.92
C THR A 77 26.30 -1.13 -14.18
N LEU A 78 25.20 -1.78 -14.55
CA LEU A 78 23.86 -1.34 -14.12
C LEU A 78 23.64 -1.57 -12.62
N LYS A 79 24.08 -2.69 -12.06
CA LYS A 79 24.02 -3.01 -10.63
C LYS A 79 24.71 -1.94 -9.77
N ASN A 80 25.86 -1.45 -10.22
CA ASN A 80 26.60 -0.38 -9.55
C ASN A 80 25.89 0.97 -9.66
N LYS A 81 25.33 1.32 -10.83
CA LYS A 81 24.48 2.52 -11.02
C LYS A 81 23.26 2.50 -10.08
N VAL A 82 22.53 1.39 -10.04
CA VAL A 82 21.34 1.18 -9.18
C VAL A 82 21.70 1.32 -7.70
N ASN A 83 22.73 0.61 -7.23
CA ASN A 83 23.17 0.67 -5.82
C ASN A 83 23.64 2.07 -5.40
N LYS A 84 24.35 2.79 -6.27
CA LYS A 84 24.79 4.17 -6.04
C LYS A 84 23.59 5.11 -5.95
N LEU A 85 22.65 5.03 -6.88
CA LEU A 85 21.46 5.90 -6.92
C LEU A 85 20.48 5.61 -5.79
N LEU A 86 20.33 4.35 -5.35
CA LEU A 86 19.59 4.00 -4.15
C LEU A 86 20.16 4.75 -2.95
N ARG A 87 21.45 4.55 -2.63
CA ARG A 87 22.14 5.21 -1.51
C ARG A 87 22.10 6.74 -1.57
N GLN A 88 22.11 7.34 -2.77
CA GLN A 88 22.07 8.79 -2.95
C GLN A 88 20.67 9.39 -2.79
N LYS A 89 19.62 8.68 -3.23
CA LYS A 89 18.24 9.20 -3.27
C LYS A 89 17.38 8.74 -2.09
N THR A 90 17.83 7.80 -1.28
CA THR A 90 17.17 7.39 -0.03
C THR A 90 17.57 8.28 1.16
N PRO A 91 16.66 8.53 2.13
CA PRO A 91 17.00 9.27 3.35
C PRO A 91 18.16 8.63 4.14
N ARG A 92 19.03 9.46 4.71
CA ARG A 92 20.13 9.00 5.59
C ARG A 92 19.57 8.31 6.84
N GLY A 93 20.27 7.27 7.30
CA GLY A 93 19.88 6.50 8.50
C GLY A 93 18.80 5.42 8.27
N LYS A 94 18.27 5.30 7.04
CA LYS A 94 17.34 4.23 6.65
C LYS A 94 18.00 3.30 5.65
N ASN A 95 17.95 2.00 5.92
CA ASN A 95 18.34 0.98 4.96
C ASN A 95 17.19 0.72 3.98
N TYR A 96 17.53 0.48 2.73
CA TYR A 96 16.57 0.04 1.71
C TYR A 96 17.13 -1.20 1.03
N VAL A 97 16.34 -2.27 1.05
CA VAL A 97 16.67 -3.54 0.40
C VAL A 97 15.78 -3.73 -0.83
N PRO A 98 16.27 -4.43 -1.87
CA PRO A 98 15.42 -4.89 -2.96
C PRO A 98 14.25 -5.71 -2.41
N GLU A 99 13.12 -5.67 -3.11
CA GLU A 99 11.96 -6.52 -2.79
C GLU A 99 11.52 -7.29 -4.03
N GLU A 100 11.30 -6.59 -5.14
CA GLU A 100 10.83 -7.18 -6.39
C GLU A 100 11.54 -6.48 -7.55
N THR A 101 12.00 -7.24 -8.54
CA THR A 101 12.42 -6.70 -9.83
C THR A 101 11.52 -7.24 -10.93
N ILE A 102 10.93 -6.35 -11.72
CA ILE A 102 10.13 -6.71 -12.89
C ILE A 102 10.96 -6.43 -14.14
N VAL A 103 11.13 -7.43 -14.99
CA VAL A 103 11.82 -7.31 -16.29
C VAL A 103 10.81 -7.60 -17.40
N ILE A 104 10.76 -6.72 -18.39
CA ILE A 104 9.92 -6.83 -19.58
C ILE A 104 10.83 -6.73 -20.79
N VAL A 105 10.89 -7.76 -21.63
CA VAL A 105 11.65 -7.73 -22.89
C VAL A 105 10.65 -7.61 -24.04
N SER A 106 10.79 -6.56 -24.86
CA SER A 106 9.84 -6.17 -25.90
C SER A 106 10.54 -5.86 -27.22
N VAL A 107 9.76 -5.92 -28.30
CA VAL A 107 10.16 -5.53 -29.66
C VAL A 107 9.06 -4.66 -30.26
N ASN A 108 9.42 -3.67 -31.09
CA ASN A 108 8.44 -2.80 -31.75
C ASN A 108 7.70 -3.47 -32.94
N ASP A 109 7.35 -4.74 -32.81
CA ASP A 109 6.52 -5.48 -33.75
C ASP A 109 5.15 -5.86 -33.13
N ARG A 110 4.07 -5.70 -33.89
CA ARG A 110 2.70 -5.94 -33.40
C ARG A 110 2.30 -7.41 -33.38
N GLY A 111 3.06 -8.30 -34.03
CA GLY A 111 2.81 -9.75 -34.04
C GLY A 111 3.46 -10.48 -32.86
N GLU A 112 4.49 -9.88 -32.26
CA GLU A 112 5.22 -10.45 -31.12
C GLU A 112 4.59 -10.05 -29.79
N ARG A 113 4.88 -10.82 -28.74
CA ARG A 113 4.41 -10.55 -27.37
C ARG A 113 5.59 -10.25 -26.45
N ASP A 114 5.40 -9.26 -25.59
CA ASP A 114 6.37 -8.91 -24.55
C ASP A 114 6.57 -10.06 -23.57
N LEU A 115 7.84 -10.37 -23.28
CA LEU A 115 8.23 -11.33 -22.26
C LEU A 115 8.36 -10.62 -20.92
N THR A 116 7.34 -10.72 -20.07
CA THR A 116 7.35 -10.18 -18.70
C THR A 116 7.67 -11.27 -17.68
N LYS A 117 8.69 -11.06 -16.84
CA LYS A 117 9.04 -11.92 -15.70
C LYS A 117 9.28 -11.08 -14.45
N ARG A 118 8.87 -11.61 -13.30
CA ARG A 118 9.09 -11.02 -11.98
C ARG A 118 10.15 -11.85 -11.25
N PHE A 119 10.99 -11.17 -10.49
CA PHE A 119 12.11 -11.73 -9.76
C PHE A 119 12.10 -11.20 -8.34
N ASP A 120 12.48 -12.06 -7.39
CA ASP A 120 12.71 -11.64 -6.02
C ASP A 120 14.02 -10.85 -5.93
N GLU A 121 13.97 -9.74 -5.19
CA GLU A 121 15.13 -8.87 -4.95
C GLU A 121 15.82 -8.43 -6.25
N PHE A 122 17.14 -8.67 -6.37
CA PHE A 122 17.97 -8.42 -7.56
C PHE A 122 18.45 -9.72 -8.22
N ASN A 123 17.85 -10.88 -7.89
CA ASN A 123 18.24 -12.17 -8.44
C ASN A 123 17.59 -12.43 -9.81
N ILE A 124 18.09 -11.73 -10.82
CA ILE A 124 17.53 -11.73 -12.17
C ILE A 124 18.17 -12.84 -13.01
N ASP A 125 17.33 -13.71 -13.56
CA ASP A 125 17.71 -14.69 -14.58
C ASP A 125 17.87 -13.99 -15.94
N TRP A 126 19.05 -13.43 -16.19
CA TRP A 126 19.34 -12.70 -17.42
C TRP A 126 19.32 -13.57 -18.67
N ARG A 127 19.48 -14.89 -18.52
CA ARG A 127 19.48 -15.85 -19.63
C ARG A 127 18.18 -15.80 -20.41
N MET A 128 17.03 -15.64 -19.73
CA MET A 128 15.74 -15.50 -20.41
C MET A 128 15.65 -14.24 -21.29
N ALA A 129 16.34 -13.16 -20.93
CA ALA A 129 16.37 -11.94 -21.74
C ALA A 129 17.33 -12.11 -22.92
N GLU A 130 18.50 -12.70 -22.69
CA GLU A 130 19.51 -13.01 -23.70
C GLU A 130 18.97 -13.95 -24.78
N GLU A 131 18.33 -15.06 -24.38
CA GLU A 131 17.70 -16.01 -25.30
C GLU A 131 16.58 -15.36 -26.13
N GLN A 132 15.75 -14.51 -25.50
CA GLN A 132 14.65 -13.82 -26.19
C GLN A 132 15.15 -12.76 -27.18
N LEU A 133 16.17 -11.98 -26.83
CA LEU A 133 16.80 -11.00 -27.74
C LEU A 133 17.46 -11.70 -28.94
N CYS A 134 18.20 -12.78 -28.71
CA CYS A 134 18.79 -13.60 -29.77
C CYS A 134 17.72 -14.22 -30.68
N ARG A 135 16.57 -14.66 -30.11
CA ARG A 135 15.42 -15.18 -30.87
C ARG A 135 14.81 -14.13 -31.79
N TRP A 136 14.78 -12.86 -31.38
CA TRP A 136 14.31 -11.72 -32.19
C TRP A 136 15.40 -11.07 -33.07
N SER A 137 16.59 -11.68 -33.20
CA SER A 137 17.67 -11.16 -34.05
C SER A 137 17.29 -11.00 -35.53
N ASN A 138 16.38 -11.84 -36.04
CA ASN A 138 15.80 -11.70 -37.38
C ASN A 138 14.91 -10.46 -37.51
N LEU A 139 14.16 -10.10 -36.47
CA LEU A 139 13.36 -8.88 -36.41
C LEU A 139 14.25 -7.65 -36.32
N PHE A 140 15.33 -7.72 -35.53
CA PHE A 140 16.35 -6.66 -35.48
C PHE A 140 16.95 -6.39 -36.87
N ARG A 141 17.35 -7.43 -37.62
CA ARG A 141 17.79 -7.29 -39.02
C ARG A 141 16.71 -6.68 -39.94
N ALA A 142 15.43 -6.84 -39.63
CA ALA A 142 14.32 -6.20 -40.33
C ALA A 142 14.03 -4.76 -39.86
N GLY A 143 14.95 -4.12 -39.12
CA GLY A 143 14.84 -2.75 -38.62
C GLY A 143 13.96 -2.59 -37.38
N LYS A 144 13.61 -3.68 -36.70
CA LYS A 144 12.84 -3.64 -35.44
C LYS A 144 13.76 -3.30 -34.27
N LYS A 145 13.24 -2.52 -33.32
CA LYS A 145 13.96 -2.09 -32.11
C LYS A 145 13.62 -3.00 -30.95
N LEU A 146 14.64 -3.53 -30.30
CA LEU A 146 14.52 -4.35 -29.10
C LEU A 146 14.71 -3.50 -27.83
N ARG A 147 13.98 -3.83 -26.78
CA ARG A 147 14.00 -3.11 -25.51
C ARG A 147 13.88 -4.06 -24.31
N ILE A 148 14.54 -3.70 -23.22
CA ILE A 148 14.29 -4.22 -21.88
C ILE A 148 13.78 -3.07 -20.99
N ASP A 149 12.58 -3.19 -20.46
CA ASP A 149 12.08 -2.33 -19.38
C ASP A 149 12.30 -3.03 -18.03
N ILE A 150 12.98 -2.37 -17.09
CA ILE A 150 13.27 -2.91 -15.76
C ILE A 150 12.66 -2.01 -14.67
N SER A 151 11.95 -2.59 -13.71
CA SER A 151 11.45 -1.88 -12.53
C SER A 151 12.00 -2.52 -11.26
N PHE A 152 12.96 -1.85 -10.63
CA PHE A 152 13.55 -2.22 -9.34
C PHE A 152 12.71 -1.62 -8.21
N ILE A 153 12.02 -2.46 -7.45
CA ILE A 153 11.16 -2.07 -6.33
C ILE A 153 11.90 -2.40 -5.03
N CYS A 154 12.21 -1.38 -4.25
CA CYS A 154 12.88 -1.50 -2.95
C CYS A 154 11.89 -1.21 -1.80
N LYS A 155 12.10 -1.90 -0.67
CA LYS A 155 11.41 -1.66 0.60
C LYS A 155 12.38 -1.06 1.62
N GLU A 156 11.85 -0.30 2.57
CA GLU A 156 12.63 0.12 3.73
C GLU A 156 12.89 -1.12 4.60
N GLU A 157 14.17 -1.39 4.88
CA GLU A 157 14.58 -2.42 5.83
C GLU A 157 14.50 -1.82 7.23
N HIS A 158 13.49 -2.25 7.98
CA HIS A 158 13.45 -2.00 9.41
C HIS A 158 14.57 -2.79 10.07
N GLN A 159 15.55 -2.10 10.65
CA GLN A 159 16.59 -2.71 11.48
C GLN A 159 15.94 -3.29 12.75
N GLY A 160 15.50 -4.54 12.65
CA GLY A 160 14.83 -5.25 13.73
C GLY A 160 15.84 -5.99 14.60
N SER A 161 15.93 -5.61 15.87
CA SER A 161 16.34 -6.59 16.88
C SER A 161 15.36 -7.76 16.82
N ARG A 162 15.87 -8.99 16.75
CA ARG A 162 15.07 -10.19 16.40
C ARG A 162 14.00 -10.49 17.45
N VAL A 163 12.75 -10.10 17.17
CA VAL A 163 11.56 -10.67 17.82
C VAL A 163 10.53 -11.06 16.75
N VAL A 164 10.00 -12.27 16.91
CA VAL A 164 9.09 -13.02 16.02
C VAL A 164 8.02 -12.12 15.36
N GLN A 165 8.10 -11.99 14.03
CA GLN A 165 7.02 -11.39 13.24
C GLN A 165 5.85 -12.38 13.08
N LEU A 166 4.87 -12.27 13.98
CA LEU A 166 3.48 -12.58 13.61
C LEU A 166 2.89 -11.38 12.87
N GLN A 167 2.02 -11.67 11.90
CA GLN A 167 1.64 -10.75 10.83
C GLN A 167 0.86 -9.54 11.34
N ALA A 168 1.52 -8.39 11.48
CA ALA A 168 0.86 -7.12 11.78
C ALA A 168 0.00 -6.67 10.58
N GLY A 169 -1.30 -6.89 10.68
CA GLY A 169 -2.29 -6.40 9.72
C GLY A 169 -2.30 -4.88 9.58
N ARG A 170 -3.09 -4.37 8.63
CA ARG A 170 -3.24 -2.92 8.36
C ARG A 170 -3.81 -2.17 9.58
N GLY A 171 -2.94 -1.74 10.50
CA GLY A 171 -3.31 -0.78 11.54
C GLY A 171 -3.92 0.48 10.92
N SER A 172 -4.87 1.10 11.63
CA SER A 172 -5.47 2.38 11.25
C SER A 172 -4.40 3.47 11.03
N ALA A 173 -4.76 4.58 10.38
CA ALA A 173 -3.84 5.70 10.23
C ALA A 173 -3.31 6.19 11.59
N THR A 174 -4.17 6.19 12.61
CA THR A 174 -3.86 6.53 14.00
C THR A 174 -2.91 5.55 14.66
N ALA A 175 -3.13 4.23 14.51
CA ALA A 175 -2.24 3.21 15.07
C ALA A 175 -0.85 3.24 14.43
N ARG A 176 -0.78 3.50 13.11
CA ARG A 176 0.50 3.72 12.41
C ARG A 176 1.20 5.00 12.85
N GLN A 177 0.47 6.08 13.13
CA GLN A 177 1.05 7.29 13.69
C GLN A 177 1.58 7.08 15.12
N LEU A 178 0.87 6.30 15.96
CA LEU A 178 1.38 5.91 17.28
C LEU A 178 2.65 5.07 17.17
N ALA A 179 2.63 3.98 16.39
CA ALA A 179 3.79 3.11 16.24
C ALA A 179 5.00 3.82 15.61
N GLN A 180 4.79 4.72 14.64
CA GLN A 180 5.86 5.57 14.10
C GLN A 180 6.39 6.56 15.12
N ARG A 181 5.53 7.13 15.97
CA ARG A 181 5.96 7.99 17.08
C ARG A 181 6.79 7.20 18.07
N ASP A 182 6.31 6.04 18.53
CA ASP A 182 6.94 5.25 19.58
C ASP A 182 8.28 4.64 19.09
N GLN A 183 8.40 4.27 17.81
CA GLN A 183 9.69 3.92 17.18
C GLN A 183 10.67 5.10 17.14
N LEU A 184 10.17 6.32 16.89
CA LEU A 184 10.98 7.55 16.88
C LEU A 184 11.42 7.92 18.31
N LEU A 185 10.58 7.65 19.32
CA LEU A 185 10.92 7.78 20.74
C LEU A 185 12.01 6.80 21.17
N GLU A 186 11.87 5.52 20.84
CA GLU A 186 12.90 4.51 21.15
C GLU A 186 14.25 4.85 20.49
N THR A 187 14.20 5.36 19.25
CA THR A 187 15.40 5.83 18.52
C THR A 187 16.03 7.07 19.18
N GLN A 188 15.23 8.01 19.69
CA GLN A 188 15.73 9.23 20.36
C GLN A 188 16.23 8.95 21.78
N GLU A 189 15.55 8.08 22.55
CA GLU A 189 16.00 7.63 23.87
C GLU A 189 17.33 6.85 23.74
N ALA A 190 17.50 6.01 22.72
CA ALA A 190 18.76 5.34 22.40
C ALA A 190 19.88 6.30 21.95
N ALA A 191 19.55 7.46 21.39
CA ALA A 191 20.50 8.49 20.94
C ALA A 191 20.89 9.49 22.04
N GLY A 192 20.36 9.39 23.26
CA GLY A 192 20.70 10.25 24.39
C GLY A 192 20.33 11.73 24.20
N GLN A 193 19.37 12.04 23.32
CA GLN A 193 18.92 13.41 23.08
C GLN A 193 18.17 14.01 24.28
N PRO A 194 18.13 15.36 24.44
CA PRO A 194 17.40 16.01 25.53
C PRO A 194 15.93 15.59 25.60
N ARG A 195 15.40 15.45 26.82
CA ARG A 195 14.03 14.96 27.10
C ARG A 195 12.90 15.95 26.74
N VAL A 196 13.23 17.03 26.05
CA VAL A 196 12.34 18.13 25.64
C VAL A 196 10.99 17.65 25.10
N TRP A 197 11.00 16.68 24.18
CA TRP A 197 9.76 16.14 23.62
C TRP A 197 8.86 15.50 24.70
N LYS A 198 9.45 14.73 25.62
CA LYS A 198 8.74 14.02 26.69
C LYS A 198 8.17 14.99 27.70
N ASP A 199 8.97 15.97 28.09
CA ASP A 199 8.61 17.00 29.06
C ASP A 199 7.43 17.85 28.54
N VAL A 200 7.44 18.24 27.25
CA VAL A 200 6.33 18.96 26.60
C VAL A 200 5.05 18.10 26.52
N TYR A 201 5.16 16.82 26.14
CA TYR A 201 4.00 15.93 26.02
C TYR A 201 3.40 15.53 27.37
N ASP A 202 4.21 15.42 28.43
CA ASP A 202 3.77 15.15 29.78
C ASP A 202 3.16 16.40 30.44
N LEU A 203 3.72 17.59 30.20
CA LEU A 203 3.14 18.88 30.61
C LEU A 203 1.75 19.11 29.99
N MET A 204 1.58 18.80 28.70
CA MET A 204 0.32 19.04 27.98
C MET A 204 -0.71 17.91 28.14
N ARG A 205 -0.41 16.86 28.91
CA ARG A 205 -1.28 15.69 29.07
C ARG A 205 -2.48 16.00 29.96
N CYS A 206 -3.70 15.77 29.46
CA CYS A 206 -4.91 15.98 30.25
C CYS A 206 -5.40 14.68 30.93
N ASN A 207 -5.44 14.68 32.26
CA ASN A 207 -6.01 13.60 33.06
C ASN A 207 -7.48 13.87 33.48
N GLY A 208 -8.13 14.89 32.92
CA GLY A 208 -9.48 15.31 33.29
C GLY A 208 -10.57 14.70 32.40
N ASN A 209 -11.59 14.08 32.99
CA ASN A 209 -12.71 13.44 32.28
C ASN A 209 -13.57 14.41 31.42
N LEU A 210 -13.38 15.73 31.57
CA LEU A 210 -14.07 16.76 30.79
C LEU A 210 -13.23 17.31 29.62
N CYS A 211 -12.03 16.76 29.37
CA CYS A 211 -11.15 17.24 28.31
C CYS A 211 -11.60 16.82 26.89
N PRO A 212 -11.44 17.70 25.88
CA PRO A 212 -11.76 17.39 24.48
C PRO A 212 -10.73 16.46 23.78
N GLY A 213 -9.76 15.90 24.50
CA GLY A 213 -8.74 14.98 23.98
C GLY A 213 -7.61 14.72 24.98
N SER A 214 -6.69 13.81 24.65
CA SER A 214 -5.59 13.37 25.53
C SER A 214 -4.58 14.46 25.88
N TYR A 215 -4.50 15.53 25.07
CA TYR A 215 -3.62 16.67 25.31
C TYR A 215 -4.43 17.97 25.23
N CYS A 216 -4.24 18.86 26.18
CA CYS A 216 -4.90 20.16 26.22
C CYS A 216 -3.96 21.29 26.64
N TYR A 217 -4.30 22.49 26.22
CA TYR A 217 -3.85 23.72 26.87
C TYR A 217 -4.92 24.17 27.86
N VAL A 218 -4.49 24.64 29.03
CA VAL A 218 -5.38 25.20 30.06
C VAL A 218 -5.14 26.71 30.15
N ASP A 219 -6.17 27.50 29.87
CA ASP A 219 -6.08 28.96 30.01
C ASP A 219 -6.29 29.45 31.46
N GLU A 220 -6.19 30.76 31.66
CA GLU A 220 -6.37 31.38 32.98
C GLU A 220 -7.80 31.23 33.53
N GLN A 221 -8.78 30.98 32.66
CA GLN A 221 -10.18 30.71 33.02
C GLN A 221 -10.42 29.23 33.35
N ARG A 222 -9.35 28.41 33.34
CA ARG A 222 -9.36 26.95 33.48
C ARG A 222 -10.15 26.25 32.37
N LYS A 223 -10.30 26.89 31.22
CA LYS A 223 -10.88 26.28 30.02
C LYS A 223 -9.83 25.37 29.36
N HIS A 224 -10.21 24.12 29.15
CA HIS A 224 -9.37 23.14 28.46
C HIS A 224 -9.59 23.20 26.94
N MET A 225 -8.58 23.64 26.20
CA MET A 225 -8.59 23.69 24.73
C MET A 225 -7.78 22.52 24.17
N GLY A 226 -8.40 21.69 23.33
CA GLY A 226 -7.78 20.45 22.85
C GLY A 226 -6.64 20.73 21.88
N LEU A 227 -5.48 20.11 22.08
CA LEU A 227 -4.32 20.28 21.20
C LEU A 227 -4.36 19.27 20.04
N ASN A 228 -3.77 19.64 18.90
CA ASN A 228 -3.53 18.71 17.80
C ASN A 228 -2.02 18.50 17.61
N THR A 229 -1.65 17.51 16.79
CA THR A 229 -0.25 17.15 16.54
C THR A 229 0.59 18.33 16.04
N ASN A 230 0.02 19.21 15.20
CA ASN A 230 0.73 20.38 14.67
C ASN A 230 1.10 21.39 15.77
N ILE A 231 0.16 21.69 16.67
CA ILE A 231 0.41 22.60 17.79
C ILE A 231 1.44 22.00 18.77
N LEU A 232 1.31 20.71 19.11
CA LEU A 232 2.28 20.01 19.95
C LEU A 232 3.68 19.98 19.33
N THR A 233 3.78 19.79 18.00
CA THR A 233 5.07 19.85 17.29
C THR A 233 5.69 21.24 17.41
N LYS A 234 4.91 22.31 17.29
CA LYS A 234 5.42 23.69 17.46
C LYS A 234 5.87 24.00 18.88
N MET A 235 5.25 23.39 19.90
CA MET A 235 5.71 23.49 21.29
C MET A 235 7.05 22.76 21.49
N VAL A 236 7.22 21.58 20.89
CA VAL A 236 8.50 20.86 20.92
C VAL A 236 9.59 21.65 20.21
N GLU A 237 9.36 22.13 18.97
CA GLU A 237 10.31 22.96 18.23
C GLU A 237 10.76 24.21 19.02
N TYR A 238 9.83 24.83 19.78
CA TYR A 238 10.13 25.99 20.62
C TYR A 238 11.05 25.65 21.80
N ALA A 239 10.80 24.53 22.47
CA ALA A 239 11.64 24.08 23.59
C ALA A 239 12.99 23.47 23.12
N GLU A 240 13.05 22.88 21.93
CA GLU A 240 14.30 22.42 21.29
C GLU A 240 15.26 23.58 21.00
N GLN A 241 14.73 24.78 20.79
CA GLN A 241 15.52 26.02 20.64
C GLN A 241 16.07 26.55 21.98
N GLY A 242 15.87 25.83 23.09
CA GLY A 242 16.36 26.20 24.43
C GLY A 242 15.44 27.14 25.21
N ASN A 243 14.22 27.39 24.72
CA ASN A 243 13.22 28.16 25.46
C ASN A 243 12.54 27.27 26.52
N GLU A 244 12.22 27.83 27.68
CA GLU A 244 11.58 27.04 28.74
C GLU A 244 10.06 26.87 28.50
N LEU A 245 9.57 25.63 28.59
CA LEU A 245 8.15 25.29 28.70
C LEU A 245 7.93 24.44 29.95
N ARG A 246 7.73 25.07 31.11
CA ARG A 246 7.52 24.37 32.40
C ARG A 246 6.05 24.30 32.81
N THR A 247 5.23 25.21 32.29
CA THR A 247 3.82 25.40 32.61
C THR A 247 3.04 25.77 31.34
N HIS A 248 1.70 25.68 31.37
CA HIS A 248 0.88 26.20 30.27
C HIS A 248 1.09 27.72 30.04
N ARG A 249 1.53 28.50 31.03
CA ARG A 249 1.74 29.95 30.89
C ARG A 249 2.98 30.32 30.09
N ASP A 250 3.90 29.39 29.90
CA ASP A 250 5.16 29.62 29.18
C ASP A 250 5.00 29.45 27.66
N VAL A 251 3.80 29.07 27.20
CA VAL A 251 3.50 28.89 25.77
C VAL A 251 3.56 30.25 25.05
N PRO A 252 4.42 30.41 24.03
CA PRO A 252 4.64 31.70 23.40
C PRO A 252 3.40 32.19 22.61
N PRO A 253 3.19 33.51 22.46
CA PRO A 253 1.98 34.08 21.88
C PRO A 253 1.58 33.50 20.51
N TYR A 254 2.54 33.24 19.62
CA TYR A 254 2.24 32.68 18.29
C TYR A 254 1.65 31.25 18.35
N ILE A 255 1.95 30.47 19.40
CA ILE A 255 1.35 29.16 19.62
C ILE A 255 -0.03 29.32 20.28
N LEU A 256 -0.19 30.30 21.18
CA LEU A 256 -1.50 30.65 21.74
C LEU A 256 -2.48 31.07 20.64
N ASP A 257 -2.06 31.90 19.69
CA ASP A 257 -2.87 32.30 18.53
C ASP A 257 -3.33 31.08 17.72
N MET A 258 -2.44 30.09 17.49
CA MET A 258 -2.80 28.84 16.83
C MET A 258 -3.82 27.99 17.62
N ILE A 259 -3.78 28.04 18.96
CA ILE A 259 -4.75 27.34 19.83
C ILE A 259 -6.11 28.04 19.78
N TYR A 260 -6.14 29.37 19.92
CA TYR A 260 -7.37 30.15 19.90
C TYR A 260 -8.06 30.11 18.53
N GLU A 261 -7.30 30.23 17.43
CA GLU A 261 -7.86 30.13 16.07
C GLU A 261 -8.42 28.72 15.81
N LYS A 262 -7.76 27.66 16.29
CA LYS A 262 -8.31 26.30 16.20
C LYS A 262 -9.63 26.17 16.96
N GLU A 263 -9.67 26.63 18.22
CA GLU A 263 -10.88 26.57 19.06
C GLU A 263 -12.04 27.36 18.42
N ARG A 264 -11.74 28.50 17.80
CA ARG A 264 -12.69 29.32 17.02
C ARG A 264 -13.27 28.52 15.84
N LEU A 265 -12.42 27.92 15.01
CA LEU A 265 -12.82 27.10 13.85
C LEU A 265 -13.62 25.85 14.26
N ASP A 266 -13.24 25.17 15.34
CA ASP A 266 -13.97 24.01 15.84
C ASP A 266 -15.32 24.42 16.46
N GLY A 267 -15.42 25.63 17.02
CA GLY A 267 -16.68 26.29 17.37
C GLY A 267 -17.59 26.53 16.17
N GLU A 268 -17.10 27.19 15.11
CA GLU A 268 -17.86 27.44 13.87
C GLU A 268 -18.39 26.14 13.24
N ARG A 269 -17.56 25.10 13.19
CA ARG A 269 -17.94 23.77 12.70
C ARG A 269 -19.05 23.13 13.53
N ARG A 270 -19.02 23.29 14.86
CA ARG A 270 -20.09 22.82 15.76
C ARG A 270 -21.39 23.59 15.54
N THR A 271 -21.33 24.90 15.35
CA THR A 271 -22.52 25.73 15.06
C THR A 271 -23.12 25.38 13.70
N LYS A 272 -22.30 25.24 12.64
CA LYS A 272 -22.76 24.86 11.30
C LYS A 272 -23.40 23.46 11.25
N ARG A 273 -23.01 22.54 12.14
CA ARG A 273 -23.63 21.21 12.30
C ARG A 273 -24.90 21.22 13.14
N LYS A 274 -25.16 22.29 13.92
CA LYS A 274 -26.35 22.42 14.78
C LYS A 274 -27.43 23.34 14.19
N ALA A 275 -27.15 24.03 13.09
CA ALA A 275 -28.17 24.80 12.37
C ALA A 275 -29.19 23.82 11.73
N PRO A 276 -30.50 23.94 12.02
CA PRO A 276 -31.51 23.24 11.22
C PRO A 276 -31.44 23.78 9.79
N SER A 277 -31.41 22.90 8.80
CA SER A 277 -31.37 23.31 7.40
C SER A 277 -32.68 23.98 7.00
N SER A 278 -32.65 25.31 6.83
CA SER A 278 -33.68 26.03 6.09
C SER A 278 -33.74 25.49 4.66
N GLU A 279 -34.96 25.35 4.12
CA GLU A 279 -35.25 24.75 2.82
C GLU A 279 -34.44 25.36 1.66
N SER A 280 -33.42 24.65 1.15
CA SER A 280 -33.00 24.66 -0.27
C SER A 280 -31.76 23.78 -0.48
N ASP A 281 -31.95 22.48 -0.66
CA ASP A 281 -31.32 21.72 -1.77
C ASP A 281 -31.77 20.25 -1.74
N ARG A 282 -32.36 19.77 -2.84
CA ARG A 282 -32.53 18.33 -3.07
C ARG A 282 -31.30 17.84 -3.84
N PRO A 283 -30.69 16.68 -3.50
CA PRO A 283 -29.52 16.19 -4.22
C PRO A 283 -29.83 15.99 -5.72
N ILE A 284 -29.04 16.63 -6.58
CA ILE A 284 -29.16 16.47 -8.03
C ILE A 284 -28.79 15.03 -8.40
N LYS A 285 -29.78 14.23 -8.82
CA LYS A 285 -29.54 12.93 -9.45
C LYS A 285 -28.98 13.13 -10.86
N ILE A 286 -27.65 13.10 -11.00
CA ILE A 286 -27.01 12.99 -12.32
C ILE A 286 -27.09 11.52 -12.77
N VAL A 287 -27.94 11.24 -13.75
CA VAL A 287 -28.00 9.95 -14.43
C VAL A 287 -27.21 10.06 -15.73
N ASN A 288 -26.06 9.39 -15.82
CA ASN A 288 -25.32 9.27 -17.07
C ASN A 288 -26.06 8.30 -18.01
N VAL A 289 -26.78 8.83 -18.99
CA VAL A 289 -27.35 8.06 -20.09
C VAL A 289 -26.41 8.16 -21.28
N LEU A 290 -25.85 7.04 -21.71
CA LEU A 290 -24.98 6.96 -22.90
C LEU A 290 -25.85 6.73 -24.15
N PRO A 291 -25.77 7.53 -25.22
CA PRO A 291 -26.47 7.25 -26.46
C PRO A 291 -25.75 6.13 -27.22
N SER A 292 -26.42 4.99 -27.41
CA SER A 292 -25.93 3.93 -28.31
C SER A 292 -26.44 4.18 -29.74
N PRO A 293 -25.62 4.01 -30.80
CA PRO A 293 -26.02 4.36 -32.16
C PRO A 293 -26.90 3.28 -32.83
N TYR A 294 -27.95 3.75 -33.52
CA TYR A 294 -28.66 3.16 -34.67
C TYR A 294 -29.02 1.65 -34.66
N SER A 295 -30.33 1.34 -34.58
CA SER A 295 -31.11 0.97 -35.78
C SER A 295 -32.61 0.73 -35.49
N HIS A 296 -33.44 1.18 -36.44
CA HIS A 296 -34.82 0.79 -36.83
C HIS A 296 -35.41 -0.54 -36.26
N SER A 297 -36.72 -0.75 -36.04
CA SER A 297 -37.93 0.11 -36.11
C SER A 297 -39.18 -0.66 -35.60
N THR A 298 -40.25 0.09 -35.27
CA THR A 298 -41.69 -0.28 -35.29
C THR A 298 -42.31 -1.33 -34.32
N THR A 299 -43.34 -0.82 -33.60
CA THR A 299 -44.66 -1.40 -33.25
C THR A 299 -44.87 -2.45 -32.13
N GLU A 300 -45.58 -1.98 -31.10
CA GLU A 300 -46.78 -2.57 -30.43
C GLU A 300 -46.70 -3.87 -29.58
N GLY A 301 -47.44 -3.88 -28.45
CA GLY A 301 -48.00 -5.12 -27.89
C GLY A 301 -47.89 -5.36 -26.37
N CYS A 302 -48.90 -4.91 -25.63
CA CYS A 302 -49.53 -5.52 -24.44
C CYS A 302 -48.79 -6.53 -23.51
N THR A 303 -48.88 -6.28 -22.20
CA THR A 303 -48.90 -7.27 -21.09
C THR A 303 -50.07 -8.28 -21.19
N PRO A 304 -50.15 -9.39 -20.42
CA PRO A 304 -49.22 -10.06 -19.47
C PRO A 304 -48.92 -11.52 -19.95
N PRO A 305 -48.62 -12.60 -19.16
CA PRO A 305 -48.37 -12.75 -17.71
C PRO A 305 -47.13 -13.65 -17.35
N SER A 306 -47.18 -14.29 -16.17
CA SER A 306 -46.14 -15.04 -15.45
C SER A 306 -45.69 -16.41 -16.03
N SER A 307 -44.42 -16.74 -15.84
CA SER A 307 -43.97 -18.12 -15.58
C SER A 307 -42.68 -18.12 -14.72
N ASN A 308 -42.62 -18.98 -13.71
CA ASN A 308 -41.43 -19.17 -12.88
C ASN A 308 -40.40 -20.04 -13.61
N PHE A 309 -39.11 -19.69 -13.56
CA PHE A 309 -38.03 -20.61 -13.16
C PHE A 309 -36.79 -19.80 -12.78
N GLY A 310 -36.04 -20.29 -11.79
CA GLY A 310 -35.19 -19.43 -10.97
C GLY A 310 -33.78 -19.17 -11.48
N THR A 311 -33.22 -18.05 -11.05
CA THR A 311 -31.80 -17.94 -10.69
C THR A 311 -31.72 -17.02 -9.48
N VAL A 312 -31.13 -17.50 -8.39
CA VAL A 312 -31.01 -16.74 -7.14
C VAL A 312 -29.92 -15.68 -7.30
N SER A 313 -30.33 -14.46 -7.65
CA SER A 313 -29.52 -13.28 -7.34
C SER A 313 -29.39 -13.17 -5.82
N PRO A 314 -28.21 -12.85 -5.27
CA PRO A 314 -28.08 -12.58 -3.84
C PRO A 314 -28.98 -11.38 -3.51
N SER A 315 -30.02 -11.65 -2.73
CA SER A 315 -30.90 -10.63 -2.18
C SER A 315 -30.04 -9.57 -1.48
N VAL A 316 -30.26 -8.30 -1.83
CA VAL A 316 -29.89 -7.19 -0.96
C VAL A 316 -30.82 -7.29 0.24
N VAL A 317 -30.41 -8.10 1.22
CA VAL A 317 -31.06 -8.14 2.53
C VAL A 317 -30.83 -6.78 3.17
N ASP A 318 -31.94 -6.11 3.48
CA ASP A 318 -31.94 -4.86 4.20
C ASP A 318 -31.18 -5.05 5.53
N LEU A 319 -30.20 -4.19 5.79
CA LEU A 319 -29.22 -4.36 6.87
C LEU A 319 -29.67 -3.74 8.20
N ALA A 320 -30.89 -3.20 8.23
CA ALA A 320 -31.71 -3.08 9.43
C ALA A 320 -32.59 -4.35 9.54
N ASP A 321 -32.69 -5.07 10.65
CA ASP A 321 -32.41 -4.66 12.03
C ASP A 321 -32.04 -5.91 12.85
N LEU A 322 -30.81 -6.01 13.40
CA LEU A 322 -30.44 -7.14 14.27
C LEU A 322 -30.96 -6.86 15.69
N VAL A 323 -32.25 -7.15 15.90
CA VAL A 323 -32.92 -6.94 17.18
C VAL A 323 -32.60 -8.09 18.14
N ILE A 324 -31.55 -7.92 18.94
CA ILE A 324 -31.30 -8.77 20.11
C ILE A 324 -32.06 -8.15 21.31
N PRO A 325 -33.07 -8.83 21.89
CA PRO A 325 -33.93 -8.30 22.96
C PRO A 325 -33.37 -8.53 24.37
N LYS A 326 -32.04 -8.55 24.52
CA LYS A 326 -31.32 -8.82 25.77
C LYS A 326 -30.36 -7.67 26.12
N PRO A 327 -30.02 -7.44 27.40
CA PRO A 327 -28.93 -6.55 27.79
C PRO A 327 -27.63 -6.92 27.07
N ILE A 328 -26.87 -5.92 26.61
CA ILE A 328 -25.73 -6.12 25.71
C ILE A 328 -24.66 -7.05 26.32
N ASP A 329 -24.38 -6.88 27.60
CA ASP A 329 -23.41 -7.67 28.37
C ASP A 329 -23.84 -9.13 28.56
N ARG A 330 -25.15 -9.37 28.76
CA ARG A 330 -25.75 -10.72 28.86
C ARG A 330 -25.93 -11.41 27.52
N ALA A 331 -26.24 -10.64 26.47
CA ALA A 331 -26.35 -11.17 25.11
C ALA A 331 -25.07 -11.89 24.66
N VAL A 332 -23.90 -11.33 24.97
CA VAL A 332 -22.60 -11.93 24.66
C VAL A 332 -22.37 -13.24 25.43
N GLU A 333 -22.79 -13.32 26.70
CA GLU A 333 -22.68 -14.55 27.51
C GLU A 333 -23.56 -15.67 26.92
N ASP A 334 -24.85 -15.39 26.76
CA ASP A 334 -25.84 -16.34 26.26
C ASP A 334 -25.51 -16.84 24.83
N TYR A 335 -24.98 -15.97 23.96
CA TYR A 335 -24.50 -16.35 22.64
C TYR A 335 -23.27 -17.28 22.71
N THR A 336 -22.34 -16.98 23.61
CA THR A 336 -21.12 -17.76 23.80
C THR A 336 -21.44 -19.15 24.35
N GLU A 337 -22.41 -19.26 25.26
CA GLU A 337 -22.93 -20.54 25.76
C GLU A 337 -23.63 -21.34 24.65
N TRP A 338 -24.53 -20.70 23.89
CA TRP A 338 -25.20 -21.34 22.75
C TRP A 338 -24.21 -21.91 21.72
N LEU A 339 -23.12 -21.19 21.41
CA LEU A 339 -22.05 -21.70 20.54
C LEU A 339 -21.30 -22.90 21.14
N CYS A 340 -21.13 -22.94 22.47
CA CYS A 340 -20.49 -24.06 23.15
C CYS A 340 -21.37 -25.33 23.14
N ASP A 341 -22.69 -25.18 23.11
CA ASP A 341 -23.63 -26.30 23.04
C ASP A 341 -23.69 -26.95 21.65
N GLN A 342 -23.31 -26.23 20.59
CA GLN A 342 -23.22 -26.78 19.23
C GLN A 342 -22.01 -27.70 18.99
N VAL A 343 -21.10 -27.85 19.97
CA VAL A 343 -19.81 -28.55 19.80
C VAL A 343 -19.45 -29.42 21.00
N GLU A 344 -19.05 -30.68 20.76
CA GLU A 344 -18.58 -31.56 21.84
C GLU A 344 -17.11 -31.29 22.24
N ASP A 345 -16.27 -30.87 21.29
CA ASP A 345 -14.82 -30.70 21.48
C ASP A 345 -14.47 -29.49 22.36
N GLU A 346 -13.74 -29.74 23.46
CA GLU A 346 -13.37 -28.71 24.43
C GLU A 346 -12.45 -27.61 23.87
N ARG A 347 -11.71 -27.85 22.79
CA ARG A 347 -10.88 -26.81 22.14
C ARG A 347 -11.75 -25.82 21.36
N TRP A 348 -12.89 -26.28 20.83
CA TRP A 348 -13.90 -25.39 20.26
C TRP A 348 -14.61 -24.58 21.34
N LYS A 349 -15.10 -25.21 22.41
CA LYS A 349 -15.72 -24.51 23.56
C LYS A 349 -14.78 -23.48 24.19
N ALA A 350 -13.52 -23.85 24.43
CA ALA A 350 -12.51 -22.92 24.95
C ALA A 350 -12.25 -21.74 24.00
N GLY A 351 -12.26 -21.98 22.67
CA GLY A 351 -12.12 -20.92 21.68
C GLY A 351 -13.32 -19.96 21.63
N PHE A 352 -14.55 -20.48 21.73
CA PHE A 352 -15.75 -19.64 21.81
C PHE A 352 -15.79 -18.83 23.11
N ARG A 353 -15.50 -19.44 24.27
CA ARG A 353 -15.36 -18.74 25.56
C ARG A 353 -14.29 -17.64 25.50
N SER A 354 -13.17 -17.89 24.81
CA SER A 354 -12.13 -16.88 24.58
C SER A 354 -12.65 -15.71 23.73
N ALA A 355 -13.38 -15.99 22.64
CA ALA A 355 -13.97 -14.95 21.80
C ALA A 355 -15.00 -14.10 22.57
N GLY A 356 -15.92 -14.74 23.30
CA GLY A 356 -16.89 -14.04 24.16
C GLY A 356 -16.23 -13.19 25.26
N SER A 357 -15.16 -13.69 25.88
CA SER A 357 -14.39 -12.92 26.87
C SER A 357 -13.75 -11.67 26.26
N ILE A 358 -13.19 -11.78 25.04
CA ILE A 358 -12.66 -10.65 24.28
C ILE A 358 -13.76 -9.63 23.95
N THR A 359 -14.90 -10.08 23.43
CA THR A 359 -16.06 -9.23 23.12
C THR A 359 -16.53 -8.45 24.34
N LYS A 360 -16.59 -9.09 25.52
CA LYS A 360 -16.95 -8.42 26.78
C LYS A 360 -15.89 -7.47 27.31
N ALA A 361 -14.60 -7.84 27.23
CA ALA A 361 -13.49 -7.02 27.73
C ALA A 361 -13.38 -5.68 27.00
N ASP A 362 -13.61 -5.68 25.68
CA ASP A 362 -13.57 -4.50 24.81
C ASP A 362 -14.95 -3.82 24.67
N CYS A 363 -15.94 -4.21 25.49
CA CYS A 363 -17.29 -3.65 25.53
C CYS A 363 -18.04 -3.65 24.17
N LEU A 364 -17.84 -4.69 23.36
CA LEU A 364 -18.46 -4.83 22.04
C LEU A 364 -19.86 -5.44 22.14
N ASP A 365 -20.82 -4.82 21.45
CA ASP A 365 -22.17 -5.39 21.22
C ASP A 365 -22.11 -6.40 20.05
N LEU A 366 -22.80 -7.52 20.17
CA LEU A 366 -22.99 -8.50 19.09
C LEU A 366 -23.55 -7.86 17.81
N ARG A 367 -24.34 -6.77 17.93
CA ARG A 367 -24.78 -5.97 16.77
C ARG A 367 -23.60 -5.37 16.01
N HIS A 368 -22.63 -4.78 16.70
CA HIS A 368 -21.41 -4.25 16.07
C HIS A 368 -20.53 -5.39 15.51
N VAL A 369 -20.36 -6.49 16.24
CA VAL A 369 -19.59 -7.66 15.75
C VAL A 369 -20.19 -8.23 14.46
N TYR A 370 -21.52 -8.32 14.37
CA TYR A 370 -22.23 -8.78 13.18
C TYR A 370 -22.18 -7.79 11.99
N GLN A 371 -22.11 -6.49 12.27
CA GLN A 371 -21.98 -5.43 11.24
C GLN A 371 -20.55 -5.38 10.67
N ASP A 372 -19.54 -5.29 11.54
CA ASP A 372 -18.14 -5.13 11.14
C ASP A 372 -17.58 -6.40 10.50
N ARG A 373 -18.07 -7.57 10.93
CA ARG A 373 -17.67 -8.91 10.49
C ARG A 373 -16.15 -9.16 10.55
N ASP A 374 -15.45 -8.49 11.47
CA ASP A 374 -14.00 -8.59 11.58
C ASP A 374 -13.57 -9.90 12.27
N ILE A 375 -13.47 -10.96 11.47
CA ILE A 375 -12.87 -12.24 11.87
C ILE A 375 -11.39 -12.05 12.29
N GLY A 376 -10.70 -11.10 11.68
CA GLY A 376 -9.28 -10.81 11.94
C GLY A 376 -9.04 -10.27 13.34
N TYR A 377 -9.93 -9.44 13.87
CA TYR A 377 -9.89 -8.90 15.23
C TYR A 377 -9.76 -10.03 16.29
N TYR A 378 -10.57 -11.07 16.21
CA TYR A 378 -10.48 -12.22 17.13
C TYR A 378 -9.25 -13.10 16.88
N VAL A 379 -8.84 -13.27 15.61
CA VAL A 379 -7.65 -14.06 15.27
C VAL A 379 -6.36 -13.42 15.77
N ASN A 380 -6.24 -12.10 15.67
CA ASN A 380 -5.10 -11.34 16.18
C ASN A 380 -4.97 -11.42 17.71
N GLN A 381 -6.06 -11.74 18.41
CA GLN A 381 -6.11 -11.96 19.86
C GLN A 381 -5.99 -13.44 20.26
N GLY A 382 -5.63 -14.33 19.32
CA GLY A 382 -5.30 -15.73 19.59
C GLY A 382 -6.44 -16.74 19.38
N VAL A 383 -7.64 -16.30 18.98
CA VAL A 383 -8.72 -17.22 18.61
C VAL A 383 -8.40 -17.88 17.26
N LYS A 384 -8.60 -19.20 17.13
CA LYS A 384 -8.33 -19.90 15.86
C LYS A 384 -9.28 -19.42 14.76
N ALA A 385 -8.76 -19.22 13.54
CA ALA A 385 -9.49 -18.62 12.42
C ALA A 385 -10.81 -19.32 12.01
N GLY A 386 -10.94 -20.63 12.26
CA GLY A 386 -12.22 -21.34 12.08
C GLY A 386 -13.26 -20.94 13.14
N ILE A 387 -12.85 -20.94 14.40
CA ILE A 387 -13.70 -20.60 15.55
C ILE A 387 -14.12 -19.12 15.49
N ALA A 388 -13.17 -18.22 15.19
CA ALA A 388 -13.44 -16.79 14.99
C ALA A 388 -14.42 -16.52 13.82
N ARG A 389 -14.42 -17.36 12.78
CA ARG A 389 -15.36 -17.25 11.66
C ARG A 389 -16.78 -17.61 12.11
N SER A 390 -16.96 -18.75 12.76
CA SER A 390 -18.25 -19.16 13.34
C SER A 390 -18.78 -18.10 14.33
N PHE A 391 -17.96 -17.65 15.27
CA PHE A 391 -18.33 -16.64 16.26
C PHE A 391 -18.81 -15.31 15.67
N VAL A 392 -18.41 -14.97 14.44
CA VAL A 392 -18.83 -13.74 13.76
C VAL A 392 -20.03 -13.97 12.83
N GLN A 393 -20.08 -15.13 12.16
CA GLN A 393 -21.11 -15.43 11.16
C GLN A 393 -22.41 -15.94 11.79
N ASP A 394 -22.31 -16.66 12.90
CA ASP A 394 -23.43 -17.39 13.49
C ASP A 394 -24.29 -16.52 14.42
N ILE A 395 -23.88 -15.26 14.68
CA ILE A 395 -24.62 -14.28 15.49
C ILE A 395 -26.05 -14.09 14.97
N LYS A 396 -26.24 -14.04 13.64
CA LYS A 396 -27.58 -13.93 13.06
C LYS A 396 -28.41 -15.18 13.30
N MET A 397 -27.83 -16.39 13.19
CA MET A 397 -28.56 -17.64 13.43
C MET A 397 -29.01 -17.74 14.89
N TRP A 398 -28.19 -17.29 15.83
CA TRP A 398 -28.58 -17.19 17.24
C TRP A 398 -29.65 -16.11 17.47
N ALA A 399 -29.48 -14.91 16.94
CA ALA A 399 -30.44 -13.81 17.11
C ALA A 399 -31.81 -14.13 16.49
N ASP A 400 -31.84 -14.84 15.35
CA ASP A 400 -33.06 -15.34 14.72
C ASP A 400 -33.71 -16.52 15.50
N SER A 401 -33.08 -17.01 16.59
CA SER A 401 -33.55 -18.09 17.46
C SER A 401 -33.98 -17.65 18.87
N LEU A 402 -33.94 -16.34 19.17
CA LEU A 402 -34.26 -15.75 20.49
C LEU A 402 -35.76 -15.46 20.71
#